data_AF-A0A0C1QYS5-F1
#
_entry.id   AF-A0A0C1QYS5-F1
#
_cell.length_a   1.000
_cell.length_b   1.000
_cell.length_c   1.000
_cell.angle_alpha   90.00
_cell.angle_beta   90.00
_cell.angle_gamma   90.00
#
_symmetry.space_group_name_H-M   'P 1'
#
loop_
_entity.id
_entity.type
_entity.pdbx_description
1 polymer ?
#
loop_
_entity_poly.entity_id
_entity_poly.type
_entity_poly.pdbx_seq_one_letter_code
_entity_poly.pdbx_strand_id
1 'polypeptide(L)' 'RYKSIIGAKLRSRKWDNQDTETLLGCHMLNKMTNLGMPQSVKLT' A
#
# COMPACT_ATOMS: atom_id res chain seq x y z
N ARG A 1 -6.99 0.56 -5.58
CA ARG A 1 -5.81 1.36 -5.19
C ARG A 1 -4.78 0.51 -4.46
N TYR A 2 -5.09 -0.04 -3.28
CA TYR A 2 -4.16 -0.90 -2.53
C TYR A 2 -3.59 -2.04 -3.38
N LYS A 3 -4.44 -2.91 -3.94
CA LYS A 3 -4.02 -4.02 -4.81
C LYS A 3 -3.13 -3.61 -5.99
N SER A 4 -3.39 -2.44 -6.57
CA SER A 4 -2.72 -1.95 -7.79
C SER A 4 -1.42 -1.20 -7.52
N ILE A 5 -1.30 -0.53 -6.36
CA ILE A 5 -0.18 0.35 -6.01
C ILE A 5 0.75 -0.32 -5.00
N ILE A 6 0.18 -0.93 -3.95
CA ILE A 6 0.93 -1.60 -2.88
C ILE A 6 1.16 -3.07 -3.24
N GLY A 7 0.10 -3.77 -3.65
CA GLY A 7 0.18 -5.18 -4.03
C GLY A 7 -1.03 -6.00 -3.57
N ALA A 8 -1.18 -7.18 -4.16
CA ALA A 8 -2.34 -8.05 -3.92
C ALA A 8 -2.20 -8.95 -2.68
N LYS A 9 -1.01 -9.04 -2.08
CA LYS A 9 -0.70 -9.96 -0.97
C LYS A 9 0.12 -9.24 0.07
N LEU A 10 -0.14 -9.55 1.34
CA LEU A 10 0.72 -9.16 2.44
C LEU A 10 1.97 -10.06 2.47
N ARG A 11 3.11 -9.46 2.78
CA ARG A 11 4.40 -10.16 2.75
C ARG A 11 4.67 -10.90 4.05
N SER A 12 4.27 -10.33 5.18
CA SER A 12 4.49 -10.97 6.47
C SER A 12 3.70 -12.28 6.62
N ARG A 13 4.28 -13.26 7.32
CA ARG A 13 3.58 -14.48 7.77
C ARG A 13 3.07 -14.40 9.21
N LYS A 14 3.45 -13.35 9.95
CA LYS A 14 2.95 -13.06 11.30
C LYS A 14 1.81 -12.05 11.23
N TRP A 15 0.74 -12.29 11.99
CA TRP A 15 -0.48 -11.47 12.01
C TRP A 15 -0.22 -10.03 12.45
N ASP A 16 0.52 -9.80 13.54
CA ASP A 16 0.80 -8.44 14.04
C ASP A 16 1.54 -7.57 13.00
N ASN A 17 2.44 -8.21 12.25
CA ASN A 17 3.16 -7.57 11.18
C ASN A 17 2.28 -7.34 9.94
N GLN A 18 1.29 -8.21 9.68
CA GLN A 18 0.31 -8.02 8.60
C GLN A 18 -0.61 -6.83 8.90
N ASP A 19 -1.01 -6.66 10.16
CA ASP A 19 -1.78 -5.50 10.61
C ASP A 19 -0.98 -4.20 10.39
N THR A 20 0.27 -4.18 10.87
CA THR A 20 1.19 -3.05 10.67
C THR A 20 1.42 -2.73 9.19
N GLU A 21 1.65 -3.76 8.35
CA GLU A 21 1.82 -3.62 6.89
C GLU A 21 0.59 -2.99 6.24
N THR A 22 -0.61 -3.42 6.64
CA THR A 22 -1.88 -2.91 6.12
C THR A 22 -2.12 -1.46 6.52
N LEU A 23 -1.90 -1.12 7.78
CA LEU A 23 -1.98 0.25 8.30
C LEU A 23 -1.03 1.19 7.55
N LEU A 24 0.22 0.76 7.36
CA LEU A 24 1.21 1.53 6.63
C LEU A 24 0.80 1.75 5.16
N GLY A 25 0.35 0.70 4.48
CA GLY A 25 -0.12 0.79 3.09
C GLY A 25 -1.31 1.75 2.95
N CYS A 26 -2.27 1.70 3.86
CA CYS A 26 -3.40 2.64 3.91
C CYS A 26 -2.94 4.08 4.16
N HIS A 27 -2.01 4.29 5.09
CA HIS A 27 -1.45 5.61 5.37
C HIS A 27 -0.77 6.22 4.15
N MET A 28 0.05 5.43 3.43
CA MET A 28 0.70 5.85 2.19
C MET A 28 -0.32 6.24 1.12
N LEU A 29 -1.37 5.44 0.92
CA LEU A 29 -2.44 5.75 -0.03
C LEU A 29 -3.18 7.02 0.34
N ASN A 30 -3.48 7.24 1.62
CA ASN A 30 -4.14 8.45 2.07
C ASN A 30 -3.25 9.68 1.80
N LYS A 31 -1.95 9.58 2.08
CA LYS A 31 -0.98 10.64 1.77
C LYS A 31 -0.89 10.93 0.26
N MET A 32 -0.86 9.89 -0.58
CA MET A 32 -0.93 10.06 -2.04
C MET A 32 -2.20 10.78 -2.47
N THR A 33 -3.35 10.45 -1.87
CA THR A 33 -4.65 11.11 -2.16
C THR A 33 -4.57 12.61 -1.88
N ASN A 34 -4.03 12.98 -0.72
CA ASN A 34 -3.90 14.38 -0.31
C ASN A 34 -2.93 15.17 -1.19
N LEU A 35 -1.99 14.49 -1.87
CA LEU A 35 -1.02 15.09 -2.79
C LEU A 35 -1.46 15.04 -4.26
N GLY A 36 -2.74 14.81 -4.54
CA GLY A 36 -3.27 14.81 -5.90
C GLY A 36 -3.18 13.48 -6.65
N MET A 37 -2.90 12.38 -5.95
CA MET A 37 -2.89 11.00 -6.46
C MET A 37 -1.98 10.79 -7.68
N PRO A 38 -0.66 10.62 -7.48
CA PRO A 38 0.26 10.38 -8.59
C PRO A 38 -0.08 9.08 -9.34
N GLN A 39 0.22 9.05 -10.64
CA GLN A 39 0.09 7.85 -11.46
C GLN A 39 1.15 6.83 -11.05
N SER A 40 0.69 5.65 -10.64
CA SER A 40 1.56 4.53 -10.30
C SER A 40 1.94 3.77 -11.57
N VAL A 41 3.24 3.65 -11.86
CA VAL A 41 3.76 2.93 -13.02
C VAL A 41 4.60 1.75 -12.54
N LYS A 42 4.32 0.56 -13.07
CA LYS A 42 5.14 -0.63 -12.81
C LYS A 42 6.32 -0.63 -13.79
N LEU A 43 7.54 -0.54 -13.26
CA LEU A 43 8.75 -0.73 -14.05
C LEU A 43 8.89 -2.23 -14.35
N THR A 44 9.05 -2.57 -15.63
CA THR A 44 9.21 -3.95 -16.13
C THR A 44 10.68 -4.24 -16.36
#